data_AF-A0A924AAK2-F1
#
_entry.id   AF-A0A924AAK2-F1
#
_cell.length_a   1.000
_cell.length_b   1.000
_cell.length_c   1.000
_cell.angle_alpha   90.00
_cell.angle_beta   90.00
_cell.angle_gamma   90.00
#
_symmetry.space_group_name_H-M   'P 1'
#
loop_
_entity.id
_entity.type
_entity.pdbx_description
1 polymer ?
#
loop_
_entity_poly.entity_id
_entity_poly.type
_entity_poly.pdbx_seq_one_letter_code
_entity_poly.pdbx_strand_id
1 'polypeptide(L)'
;MDSKSTLMGDTQGMSYFQLGTIAMQKGNMKDARVNLKEAIRIGMPEKDNMAAAYLQLASIEIQRRQYRTAKEYFKKAKDKKPKADELKSQIAEMEKYISRMPG
;
A
#
# COMPACT_ATOMS: atom_id res chain seq x y z
N MET A 1 -23.57 -16.65 -10.83
CA MET A 1 -23.52 -15.46 -11.70
C MET A 1 -22.93 -14.36 -10.83
N ASP A 2 -21.61 -14.31 -10.67
CA ASP A 2 -21.00 -13.48 -9.61
C ASP A 2 -19.81 -12.62 -10.09
N SER A 3 -19.49 -12.66 -11.39
CA SER A 3 -18.35 -11.93 -11.93
C SER A 3 -18.55 -10.41 -11.96
N LYS A 4 -19.79 -9.90 -12.09
CA LYS A 4 -20.06 -8.45 -12.17
C LYS A 4 -19.86 -7.71 -10.85
N SER A 5 -20.22 -8.32 -9.72
CA SER A 5 -20.09 -7.67 -8.40
C SER A 5 -18.65 -7.60 -7.92
N THR A 6 -17.84 -8.62 -8.23
CA THR A 6 -16.40 -8.63 -7.93
C THR A 6 -15.64 -7.60 -8.77
N LEU A 7 -15.96 -7.48 -10.07
CA LEU A 7 -15.33 -6.49 -10.95
C LEU A 7 -15.60 -5.04 -10.51
N MET A 8 -16.81 -4.74 -10.00
CA MET A 8 -17.14 -3.42 -9.47
C MET A 8 -16.36 -3.10 -8.19
N GLY A 9 -16.21 -4.06 -7.26
CA GLY A 9 -15.36 -3.89 -6.08
C GLY A 9 -13.88 -3.72 -6.44
N ASP A 10 -13.39 -4.56 -7.35
CA ASP A 10 -11.99 -4.53 -7.83
C ASP A 10 -11.62 -3.18 -8.48
N THR A 11 -12.51 -2.66 -9.33
CA THR A 11 -12.32 -1.34 -9.97
C THR A 11 -12.41 -0.18 -8.98
N GLN A 12 -13.27 -0.29 -7.97
CA GLN A 12 -13.37 0.69 -6.91
C GLN A 12 -12.10 0.72 -6.05
N GLY A 13 -11.55 -0.45 -5.68
CA GLY A 13 -10.28 -0.54 -4.95
C GLY A 13 -9.12 0.09 -5.71
N MET A 14 -9.02 -0.18 -7.02
CA MET A 14 -8.03 0.44 -7.90
C MET A 14 -8.17 1.96 -7.98
N SER A 15 -9.40 2.47 -8.01
CA SER A 15 -9.69 3.90 -8.05
C SER A 15 -9.20 4.60 -6.78
N TYR A 16 -9.47 4.03 -5.60
CA TYR A 16 -8.93 4.54 -4.34
C TYR A 16 -7.41 4.47 -4.28
N PHE A 17 -6.78 3.42 -4.82
CA PHE A 17 -5.33 3.33 -4.88
C PHE A 17 -4.72 4.46 -5.73
N GLN A 18 -5.32 4.75 -6.88
CA GLN A 18 -4.90 5.86 -7.75
C GLN A 18 -5.08 7.22 -7.06
N LEU A 19 -6.23 7.45 -6.42
CA LEU A 19 -6.46 8.67 -5.62
C LEU A 19 -5.43 8.83 -4.50
N GLY A 20 -5.07 7.72 -3.84
CA GLY A 20 -4.02 7.69 -2.84
C GLY A 20 -2.67 8.14 -3.39
N THR A 21 -2.27 7.57 -4.53
CA THR A 21 -1.02 7.91 -5.22
C THR A 21 -0.99 9.37 -5.67
N ILE A 22 -2.08 9.89 -6.24
CA ILE A 22 -2.19 11.30 -6.65
C ILE A 22 -2.11 12.22 -5.43
N ALA A 23 -2.76 11.87 -4.32
CA ALA A 23 -2.67 12.65 -3.10
C ALA A 23 -1.24 12.70 -2.54
N MET A 24 -0.48 11.60 -2.61
CA MET A 24 0.95 11.61 -2.24
C MET A 24 1.77 12.54 -3.13
N GLN A 25 1.55 12.50 -4.46
CA GLN A 25 2.24 13.38 -5.41
C GLN A 25 1.95 14.87 -5.14
N LYS A 26 0.74 15.19 -4.65
CA LYS A 26 0.34 16.54 -4.23
C LYS A 26 0.83 16.91 -2.83
N GLY A 27 1.60 16.06 -2.16
CA GLY A 27 2.06 16.26 -0.78
C GLY A 27 0.96 16.08 0.29
N ASN A 28 -0.24 15.65 -0.09
CA ASN A 28 -1.35 15.44 0.83
C ASN A 28 -1.32 14.01 1.41
N MET A 29 -0.44 13.82 2.39
CA MET A 29 -0.22 12.52 3.04
C MET A 29 -1.43 12.03 3.86
N LYS A 30 -2.29 12.95 4.32
CA LYS A 30 -3.50 12.60 5.08
C LYS A 30 -4.51 11.89 4.18
N ASP A 31 -4.82 12.50 3.03
CA ASP A 31 -5.80 11.94 2.10
C ASP A 31 -5.22 10.72 1.38
N ALA A 32 -3.92 10.72 1.07
CA ALA A 32 -3.24 9.53 0.57
C ALA A 32 -3.48 8.32 1.46
N ARG A 33 -3.26 8.49 2.77
CA ARG A 33 -3.47 7.42 3.74
C ARG A 33 -4.90 6.92 3.79
N VAL A 34 -5.88 7.82 3.76
CA VAL A 34 -7.30 7.44 3.80
C VAL A 34 -7.66 6.63 2.56
N ASN A 35 -7.30 7.12 1.37
CA ASN A 35 -7.57 6.46 0.10
C ASN A 35 -6.87 5.09 0.00
N LEU A 36 -5.60 4.99 0.39
CA LEU A 36 -4.87 3.71 0.35
C LEU A 36 -5.46 2.66 1.32
N LYS A 37 -5.92 3.08 2.50
CA LYS A 37 -6.63 2.18 3.42
C LYS A 37 -7.93 1.67 2.82
N GLU A 38 -8.65 2.54 2.13
CA GLU A 38 -9.91 2.18 1.49
C GLU A 38 -9.70 1.23 0.31
N ALA A 39 -8.66 1.45 -0.49
CA ALA A 39 -8.24 0.52 -1.54
C ALA A 39 -7.96 -0.89 -1.00
N ILE A 40 -7.25 -0.98 0.13
CA ILE A 40 -6.95 -2.26 0.79
C ILE A 40 -8.21 -2.90 1.39
N ARG A 41 -9.13 -2.11 1.95
CA ARG A 41 -10.37 -2.58 2.56
C ARG A 41 -11.29 -3.20 1.52
N ILE A 42 -11.41 -2.56 0.37
CA ILE A 42 -12.22 -3.04 -0.76
C ILE A 42 -11.54 -4.23 -1.43
N GLY A 43 -10.21 -4.18 -1.53
CA GLY A 43 -9.42 -5.18 -2.23
C GLY A 43 -9.14 -4.78 -3.67
N MET A 44 -8.06 -5.33 -4.20
CA MET A 44 -7.66 -5.17 -5.60
C MET A 44 -7.28 -6.55 -6.15
N PRO A 45 -7.53 -6.81 -7.44
CA PRO A 45 -7.37 -8.14 -8.03
C PRO A 45 -5.90 -8.56 -8.06
N GLU A 46 -5.01 -7.61 -8.33
CA GLU A 46 -3.57 -7.86 -8.42
C GLU A 46 -2.89 -7.77 -7.05
N LYS A 47 -2.17 -8.83 -6.71
CA LYS A 47 -1.37 -8.87 -5.46
C LYS A 47 -0.30 -7.79 -5.43
N ASP A 48 0.24 -7.42 -6.59
CA ASP A 48 1.25 -6.37 -6.71
C ASP A 48 0.66 -5.00 -6.34
N ASN A 49 -0.59 -4.70 -6.74
CA ASN A 49 -1.27 -3.47 -6.37
C ASN A 49 -1.56 -3.43 -4.86
N MET A 50 -1.99 -4.56 -4.29
CA MET A 50 -2.16 -4.69 -2.83
C MET A 50 -0.83 -4.48 -2.09
N ALA A 51 0.27 -5.05 -2.59
CA ALA A 51 1.60 -4.90 -2.03
C ALA A 51 2.08 -3.44 -2.09
N ALA A 52 1.89 -2.77 -3.23
CA ALA A 52 2.23 -1.37 -3.42
C ALA A 52 1.45 -0.45 -2.46
N ALA A 53 0.14 -0.67 -2.29
CA ALA A 53 -0.67 0.10 -1.34
C ALA A 53 -0.18 -0.04 0.10
N TYR A 54 0.15 -1.26 0.53
CA TYR A 54 0.74 -1.49 1.85
C TYR A 54 2.12 -0.83 1.99
N LEU A 55 2.94 -0.88 0.95
CA LEU A 55 4.27 -0.26 0.95
C LEU A 55 4.18 1.28 1.07
N GLN A 56 3.27 1.89 0.32
CA GLN A 56 2.99 3.33 0.42
C GLN A 56 2.47 3.72 1.82
N LEU A 57 1.57 2.93 2.41
CA LEU A 57 1.12 3.14 3.79
C LEU A 57 2.26 3.02 4.81
N ALA A 58 3.16 2.04 4.64
CA ALA A 58 4.33 1.93 5.50
C ALA A 58 5.19 3.21 5.43
N SER A 59 5.46 3.72 4.22
CA SER A 59 6.17 4.99 4.01
C SER A 59 5.49 6.19 4.69
N ILE A 60 4.15 6.29 4.59
CA ILE A 60 3.41 7.37 5.26
C ILE A 60 3.50 7.25 6.79
N GLU A 61 3.36 6.05 7.36
CA GLU A 61 3.46 5.86 8.81
C GLU A 61 4.89 6.12 9.33
N ILE A 62 5.90 5.81 8.54
CA ILE A 62 7.29 6.18 8.80
C ILE A 62 7.45 7.69 8.95
N GLN A 63 6.94 8.47 7.98
CA GLN A 63 7.00 9.94 8.01
C GLN A 63 6.28 10.50 9.24
N ARG A 64 5.23 9.81 9.69
CA ARG A 64 4.46 10.15 10.91
C ARG A 64 5.08 9.62 12.20
N ARG A 65 6.28 9.03 12.14
CA ARG A 65 7.00 8.39 13.25
C ARG A 65 6.20 7.27 13.94
N GLN A 66 5.27 6.65 13.23
CA GLN A 66 4.46 5.52 13.69
C GLN A 66 5.12 4.19 13.31
N TYR A 67 6.32 3.94 13.84
CA TYR A 67 7.19 2.86 13.39
C TYR A 67 6.60 1.45 13.56
N ARG A 68 5.87 1.21 14.66
CA ARG A 68 5.15 -0.07 14.86
C ARG A 68 4.16 -0.34 13.73
N THR A 69 3.30 0.64 13.43
CA THR A 69 2.30 0.55 12.36
C THR A 69 2.96 0.42 10.99
N ALA A 70 4.07 1.13 10.76
CA ALA A 70 4.84 1.00 9.52
C ALA A 70 5.39 -0.41 9.31
N LYS A 71 5.97 -1.01 10.35
CA LYS A 71 6.48 -2.40 10.33
C LYS A 71 5.35 -3.40 10.03
N GLU A 72 4.17 -3.20 10.59
CA GLU A 72 2.99 -4.03 10.30
C GLU A 72 2.56 -3.93 8.83
N TYR A 73 2.46 -2.72 8.28
CA TYR A 73 2.12 -2.53 6.87
C TYR A 73 3.20 -3.10 5.93
N PHE A 74 4.46 -2.90 6.25
CA PHE A 74 5.57 -3.46 5.48
C PHE A 74 5.54 -4.99 5.45
N LYS A 75 5.27 -5.64 6.59
CA LYS A 75 5.08 -7.10 6.65
C LYS A 75 3.94 -7.53 5.73
N LYS A 76 2.79 -6.84 5.77
CA LYS A 76 1.66 -7.13 4.87
C LYS A 76 2.01 -6.94 3.40
N ALA A 77 2.84 -5.97 3.04
CA ALA A 77 3.34 -5.79 1.67
C ALA A 77 4.15 -7.02 1.22
N LYS A 78 5.07 -7.51 2.06
CA LYS A 78 5.85 -8.73 1.77
C LYS A 78 4.97 -9.98 1.67
N ASP A 79 3.96 -10.09 2.51
CA ASP A 79 3.04 -11.24 2.52
C ASP A 79 2.22 -11.37 1.23
N LYS A 80 2.06 -10.27 0.46
CA LYS A 80 1.44 -10.32 -0.88
C LYS A 80 2.33 -10.99 -1.93
N LYS A 81 3.61 -11.22 -1.65
CA LYS A 81 4.58 -11.88 -2.53
C LYS A 81 4.58 -11.24 -3.93
N PRO A 82 4.89 -9.94 -4.04
CA PRO A 82 4.81 -9.24 -5.31
C PRO A 82 5.77 -9.82 -6.33
N LYS A 83 5.35 -9.83 -7.59
CA LYS A 83 6.13 -10.41 -8.69
C LYS A 83 6.88 -9.37 -9.50
N ALA A 84 6.38 -8.14 -9.58
CA ALA A 84 7.05 -7.03 -10.24
C ALA A 84 8.43 -6.75 -9.62
N ASP A 85 9.47 -6.73 -10.45
CA ASP A 85 10.85 -6.56 -9.99
C ASP A 85 11.12 -5.18 -9.42
N GLU A 86 10.45 -4.15 -9.94
CA GLU A 86 10.48 -2.81 -9.37
C GLU A 86 9.96 -2.82 -7.92
N LEU A 87 8.83 -3.48 -7.68
CA LEU A 87 8.22 -3.54 -6.35
C LEU A 87 9.06 -4.36 -5.37
N LYS A 88 9.71 -5.44 -5.83
CA LYS A 88 10.70 -6.18 -5.03
C LYS A 88 11.88 -5.28 -4.65
N SER A 89 12.35 -4.46 -5.59
CA SER A 89 13.45 -3.51 -5.35
C SER A 89 13.06 -2.46 -4.31
N GLN A 90 11.86 -1.88 -4.44
CA GLN A 90 11.32 -0.93 -3.45
C GLN A 90 11.15 -1.56 -2.06
N ILE A 91 10.68 -2.81 -1.99
CA ILE A 91 10.58 -3.57 -0.72
C ILE A 91 11.96 -3.77 -0.11
N ALA A 92 12.95 -4.17 -0.89
CA ALA A 92 14.31 -4.40 -0.41
C ALA A 92 14.96 -3.10 0.12
N GLU A 93 14.71 -1.97 -0.54
CA GLU A 93 15.17 -0.66 -0.08
C GLU A 93 14.49 -0.27 1.24
N MET A 94 13.17 -0.39 1.29
CA MET A 94 12.42 -0.08 2.51
C MET A 94 12.79 -1.01 3.66
N GLU A 95 13.11 -2.28 3.40
CA GLU A 95 13.57 -3.24 4.40
C GLU A 95 14.84 -2.75 5.12
N LYS A 96 15.80 -2.23 4.35
CA LYS A 96 17.04 -1.65 4.90
C LYS A 96 16.77 -0.44 5.78
N TYR A 97 15.72 0.32 5.48
CA TYR A 97 15.36 1.50 6.26
C TYR A 97 14.58 1.11 7.52
N ILE A 98 13.61 0.19 7.39
CA ILE A 98 12.78 -0.30 8.50
C ILE A 98 13.58 -1.08 9.53
N SER A 99 14.60 -1.84 9.13
CA SER A 99 15.45 -2.60 10.06
C SER A 99 16.23 -1.71 11.03
N ARG A 100 16.41 -0.43 10.69
CA ARG A 100 17.09 0.58 11.52
C ARG A 100 16.14 1.39 12.39
N MET A 101 14.83 1.16 12.31
CA MET A 101 13.84 1.89 13.10
C MET A 101 13.71 1.33 14.52
N PRO A 102 13.50 2.20 15.53
CA PRO A 102 13.20 1.75 16.88
C PRO A 102 11.94 0.87 16.91
N GLY A 103 11.89 0.01 17.92
CA GLY A 103 10.74 -0.87 18.22
C GLY A 103 9.46 -0.08 18.38
#